data_AF-A0A0V0Q568-F1
#
_entry.id   AF-A0A0V0Q568-F1
#
_cell.length_a   1.000
_cell.length_b   1.000
_cell.length_c   1.000
_cell.angle_alpha   90.00
_cell.angle_beta   90.00
_cell.angle_gamma   90.00
#
_symmetry.space_group_name_H-M   'P 1'
#
loop_
_entity.id
_entity.type
_entity.pdbx_description
1 polymer ?
#
loop_
_entity_poly.entity_id
_entity_poly.type
_entity_poly.pdbx_seq_one_letter_code
_entity_poly.pdbx_strand_id
1 'polypeptide(L)' 'MLGVSAICGTALWLWHLARDSRQGRLIIVALWGVLLAMSMSAGEPWVLVMGGATVMMGLWVYAAWRWW' A
#
# COMPACT_ATOMS: atom_id res chain seq x y z
N MET A 1 13.83 6.31 -8.81
CA MET A 1 12.38 6.54 -9.02
C MET A 1 11.65 5.33 -9.61
N LEU A 2 12.23 4.58 -10.57
CA LEU A 2 11.62 3.39 -11.17
C LEU A 2 11.14 2.32 -10.16
N GLY A 3 11.87 2.11 -9.06
CA GLY A 3 11.50 1.14 -8.02
C GLY A 3 10.19 1.47 -7.30
N VAL A 4 9.89 2.75 -7.05
CA VAL A 4 8.63 3.17 -6.38
C VAL A 4 7.44 2.83 -7.25
N SER A 5 7.51 3.21 -8.53
CA SER A 5 6.43 2.99 -9.49
C SER A 5 6.12 1.51 -9.67
N ALA A 6 7.16 0.66 -9.67
CA ALA A 6 6.99 -0.79 -9.72
C ALA A 6 6.32 -1.34 -8.46
N ILE A 7 6.75 -0.90 -7.26
CA ILE A 7 6.16 -1.34 -5.99
C ILE A 7 4.69 -0.92 -5.89
N CYS A 8 4.38 0.35 -6.18
CA CYS A 8 3.00 0.87 -6.16
C CYS A 8 2.11 0.19 -7.21
N GLY A 9 2.61 0.01 -8.45
CA GLY A 9 1.88 -0.65 -9.52
C GLY A 9 1.56 -2.12 -9.20
N THR A 10 2.54 -2.84 -8.64
CA THR A 10 2.34 -4.24 -8.24
C THR A 10 1.32 -4.34 -7.10
N ALA A 11 1.33 -3.42 -6.15
CA ALA A 11 0.36 -3.40 -5.05
C ALA A 11 -1.08 -3.14 -5.53
N LEU A 12 -1.28 -2.23 -6.49
CA LEU A 12 -2.58 -1.99 -7.11
C LEU A 12 -3.07 -3.21 -7.90
N TRP A 13 -2.16 -3.88 -8.62
CA TRP A 13 -2.48 -5.09 -9.36
C TRP A 13 -2.90 -6.23 -8.42
N LEU A 14 -2.17 -6.44 -7.31
CA LEU A 14 -2.53 -7.40 -6.27
C LEU A 14 -3.86 -7.06 -5.61
N TRP A 15 -4.17 -5.78 -5.40
CA TRP A 15 -5.45 -5.33 -4.84
C TRP A 15 -6.62 -5.66 -5.77
N HIS A 16 -6.45 -5.45 -7.07
CA HIS A 16 -7.43 -5.84 -8.07
C HIS A 16 -7.62 -7.37 -8.12
N LEU A 17 -6.54 -8.14 -7.99
CA LEU A 17 -6.61 -9.61 -7.92
C LEU A 17 -7.36 -10.08 -6.67
N ALA A 18 -7.15 -9.40 -5.54
CA ALA A 18 -7.78 -9.70 -4.26
C ALA A 18 -9.20 -9.11 -4.11
N ARG A 19 -9.84 -8.62 -5.20
CA ARG A 19 -11.12 -7.91 -5.09
C ARG A 19 -12.23 -8.75 -4.45
N ASP A 20 -12.21 -10.07 -4.64
CA ASP A 20 -13.24 -10.99 -4.14
C ASP A 20 -12.90 -11.58 -2.76
N SER A 21 -11.69 -11.34 -2.24
CA SER A 21 -11.25 -11.88 -0.94
C SER A 21 -10.85 -10.78 0.05
N ARG A 22 -11.64 -10.62 1.10
CA ARG A 22 -11.34 -9.72 2.23
C ARG A 22 -9.98 -10.02 2.87
N GLN A 23 -9.60 -11.29 2.98
CA GLN A 23 -8.30 -11.69 3.52
C GLN A 23 -7.14 -11.20 2.62
N GLY A 24 -7.29 -11.32 1.30
CA GLY A 24 -6.27 -10.84 0.35
C GLY A 24 -6.03 -9.34 0.46
N ARG A 25 -7.10 -8.54 0.62
CA ARG A 25 -7.01 -7.10 0.84
C ARG A 25 -6.29 -6.74 2.15
N LEU A 26 -6.58 -7.46 3.24
CA LEU A 26 -5.92 -7.25 4.53
C LEU A 26 -4.42 -7.58 4.48
N ILE A 27 -4.04 -8.65 3.77
CA ILE A 27 -2.63 -9.01 3.56
C ILE A 27 -1.89 -7.90 2.81
N ILE A 28 -2.51 -7.29 1.81
CA ILE A 28 -1.91 -6.17 1.04
C ILE A 28 -1.70 -4.94 1.93
N VAL A 29 -2.67 -4.60 2.79
CA VAL A 29 -2.52 -3.50 3.76
C VAL A 29 -1.40 -3.79 4.77
N ALA A 30 -1.32 -5.01 5.28
CA ALA A 30 -0.23 -5.42 6.18
C ALA A 30 1.13 -5.31 5.48
N LEU A 31 1.22 -5.70 4.20
CA LEU A 31 2.45 -5.61 3.41
C LEU A 31 2.90 -4.15 3.20
N TRP A 32 1.95 -3.24 3.00
CA TRP A 32 2.21 -1.79 2.98
C TRP A 32 2.75 -1.26 4.31
N GLY A 33 2.21 -1.73 5.44
CA GLY A 33 2.72 -1.38 6.77
C GLY A 33 4.17 -1.84 6.99
N VAL A 34 4.53 -3.05 6.54
CA VAL A 34 5.91 -3.56 6.62
C VAL A 34 6.86 -2.73 5.75
N LEU A 35 6.43 -2.38 4.54
CA LEU A 35 7.18 -1.51 3.64
C LEU A 35 7.39 -0.10 4.22
N LEU A 36 6.40 0.44 4.93
CA LEU A 36 6.51 1.69 5.65
C LEU A 36 7.51 1.58 6.81
N ALA A 37 7.49 0.49 7.58
CA ALA A 37 8.47 0.23 8.65
C ALA A 37 9.90 0.12 8.10
N MET A 38 10.09 -0.57 6.98
CA MET A 38 11.39 -0.63 6.28
C MET A 38 11.81 0.73 5.72
N SER A 39 10.87 1.59 5.34
CA SER A 39 11.21 2.95 4.88
C SER A 39 11.73 3.83 6.02
N MET A 40 11.23 3.65 7.24
CA MET A 40 11.70 4.37 8.43
C MET A 40 13.15 4.05 8.77
N SER A 41 13.62 2.83 8.52
CA SER A 41 15.04 2.49 8.68
C SER A 41 15.91 2.95 7.52
N ALA A 42 15.35 3.14 6.32
CA ALA A 42 16.07 3.62 5.14
C ALA A 42 16.35 5.14 5.14
N GLY A 43 15.61 5.92 5.94
CA GLY A 43 15.79 7.37 6.06
C GLY A 43 15.14 8.19 4.93
N GLU A 44 15.35 9.50 4.96
CA GLU A 44 14.79 10.45 4.00
C GLU A 44 15.46 10.31 2.62
N PRO A 45 14.72 10.42 1.49
CA PRO A 45 13.32 10.81 1.35
C PRO A 45 12.31 9.64 1.32
N TRP A 46 12.78 8.41 1.52
CA TRP A 46 11.97 7.21 1.30
C TRP A 46 10.81 7.08 2.28
N VAL A 47 11.01 7.55 3.51
CA VAL A 47 9.97 7.69 4.55
C VAL A 47 8.77 8.49 4.06
N LEU A 48 9.00 9.64 3.40
CA LEU A 48 7.93 10.52 2.97
C LEU A 48 7.11 9.90 1.84
N VAL A 49 7.80 9.24 0.88
CA VAL A 49 7.16 8.58 -0.26
C VAL A 49 6.33 7.37 0.19
N MET A 50 6.90 6.50 1.02
CA MET A 50 6.21 5.29 1.51
C MET A 50 5.15 5.63 2.56
N GLY A 51 5.39 6.66 3.37
CA GLY A 51 4.42 7.30 4.27
C GLY A 51 3.17 7.75 3.52
N GLY A 52 3.35 8.60 2.52
CA GLY A 52 2.25 9.10 1.69
C GLY A 52 1.49 7.99 0.97
N ALA A 53 2.20 7.00 0.42
CA ALA A 53 1.59 5.89 -0.27
C ALA A 53 0.78 4.97 0.65
N THR A 54 1.24 4.75 1.89
CA THR A 54 0.48 3.97 2.90
C THR A 54 -0.78 4.71 3.34
N VAL A 55 -0.71 6.03 3.53
CA VAL A 55 -1.89 6.86 3.85
C VAL A 55 -2.91 6.83 2.70
N MET A 56 -2.47 6.98 1.45
CA MET A 56 -3.32 6.83 0.26
C MET A 56 -3.99 5.46 0.19
N MET A 57 -3.24 4.39 0.48
CA MET A 57 -3.80 3.03 0.50
C MET A 57 -4.84 2.86 1.62
N GLY A 58 -4.59 3.39 2.81
CA GLY A 58 -5.55 3.40 3.92
C GLY A 58 -6.83 4.17 3.60
N LEU A 59 -6.71 5.34 2.96
CA LEU A 59 -7.83 6.13 2.45
C LEU A 59 -8.62 5.37 1.38
N TRP A 60 -7.93 4.69 0.46
CA TRP A 60 -8.58 3.86 -0.56
C TRP A 60 -9.35 2.72 0.09
N VAL A 61 -8.76 2.02 1.06
CA VAL A 61 -9.45 0.95 1.80
C VAL A 61 -10.69 1.51 2.49
N TYR A 62 -10.58 2.64 3.20
CA TYR A 62 -11.71 3.27 3.89
C TYR A 62 -12.82 3.69 2.92
N ALA A 63 -12.48 4.31 1.80
CA ALA A 63 -13.43 4.69 0.77
C ALA A 63 -14.08 3.45 0.14
N ALA A 64 -13.30 2.45 -0.26
CA ALA A 64 -13.80 1.20 -0.82
C ALA A 64 -14.71 0.42 0.15
N TRP A 65 -14.52 0.59 1.46
CA TRP A 65 -15.37 -0.01 2.49
C TRP A 65 -16.70 0.73 2.69
N ARG A 66 -16.76 2.04 2.37
CA ARG A 66 -17.97 2.87 2.48
C ARG A 66 -18.89 2.81 1.26
N TRP A 67 -18.34 2.40 0.11
CA TRP A 67 -19.08 2.17 -1.14
C TRP A 67 -19.44 0.70 -1.39
N TRP A 68 -19.18 -0.17 -0.40
CA TRP A 68 -19.66 -1.55 -0.29
C TRP A 68 -20.81 -1.62 0.70
#